data_AF-A0A848LUL2-F1
#
_entry.id   AF-A0A848LUL2-F1
#
_cell.length_a   1.000
_cell.length_b   1.000
_cell.length_c   1.000
_cell.angle_alpha   90.00
_cell.angle_beta   90.00
_cell.angle_gamma   90.00
#
_symmetry.space_group_name_H-M   'P 1'
#
loop_
_entity.id
_entity.type
_entity.pdbx_description
1 polymer ?
#
loop_
_entity_poly.entity_id
_entity_poly.type
_entity_poly.pdbx_seq_one_letter_code
_entity_poly.pdbx_strand_id
1 'polypeptide(L)'
;MNALEVILIGALGSALQELLHWYGLREHLSTPRYKQVIKSASYWIVTGLMIVGSGVAVWLWFADEGDIPARQYLVLGAALPLIFKKAVDVVVGAKPADMSRQAGPRSTLGAYFRGGVGLGEERLA
;
A
#
# COMPACT_ATOMS: atom_id res chain seq x y z
N MET A 1 -10.27 28.20 -11.65
CA MET A 1 -10.11 27.86 -10.22
C MET A 1 -8.89 28.59 -9.68
N ASN A 2 -8.92 29.05 -8.43
CA ASN A 2 -7.79 29.73 -7.80
C ASN A 2 -6.71 28.72 -7.36
N ALA A 3 -5.44 29.13 -7.32
CA ALA A 3 -4.33 28.27 -6.90
C ALA A 3 -4.58 27.58 -5.55
N LEU A 4 -5.16 28.31 -4.59
CA LEU A 4 -5.54 27.78 -3.28
C LEU A 4 -6.55 26.62 -3.39
N GLU A 5 -7.52 26.71 -4.30
CA GLU A 5 -8.54 25.67 -4.51
C GLU A 5 -7.90 24.39 -5.05
N VAL A 6 -6.97 24.52 -6.01
CA VAL A 6 -6.26 23.37 -6.58
C VAL A 6 -5.42 22.67 -5.51
N ILE A 7 -4.69 23.44 -4.69
CA ILE A 7 -3.89 22.92 -3.59
C ILE A 7 -4.79 22.21 -2.57
N LEU A 8 -5.91 22.83 -2.17
CA LEU A 8 -6.83 22.25 -1.19
C LEU A 8 -7.49 20.97 -1.71
N ILE A 9 -7.89 20.91 -2.99
CA ILE A 9 -8.50 19.73 -3.59
C ILE A 9 -7.47 18.60 -3.73
N GLY A 10 -6.23 18.92 -4.13
CA GLY A 10 -5.13 17.96 -4.19
C GLY A 10 -4.75 17.42 -2.80
N ALA A 11 -4.69 18.30 -1.79
CA ALA A 11 -4.47 17.91 -0.40
C ALA A 11 -5.61 17.05 0.15
N LEU A 12 -6.87 17.38 -0.20
CA LEU A 12 -8.04 16.60 0.18
C LEU A 12 -8.00 15.19 -0.42
N GLY A 13 -7.54 15.04 -1.66
CA GLY A 13 -7.29 13.72 -2.26
C GLY A 13 -6.30 12.88 -1.44
N SER A 14 -5.18 13.45 -1.04
CA SER A 14 -4.20 12.75 -0.18
C SER A 14 -4.75 12.45 1.21
N ALA A 15 -5.51 13.37 1.81
CA ALA A 15 -6.13 13.15 3.12
C ALA A 15 -7.15 12.01 3.08
N LEU A 16 -7.96 11.92 2.02
CA LEU A 16 -8.90 10.81 1.80
C LEU A 16 -8.17 9.48 1.62
N GLN A 17 -7.06 9.47 0.88
CA GLN A 17 -6.24 8.27 0.75
C GLN A 17 -5.70 7.79 2.10
N GLU A 18 -5.25 8.70 2.96
CA GLU A 18 -4.77 8.34 4.30
C GLU A 18 -5.90 7.87 5.22
N LEU A 19 -7.09 8.48 5.10
CA LEU A 19 -8.28 8.01 5.81
C LEU A 19 -8.69 6.58 5.40
N LEU A 20 -8.62 6.27 4.10
CA LEU A 20 -8.85 4.91 3.59
C LEU A 20 -7.77 3.94 4.07
N HIS A 21 -6.52 4.38 4.14
CA HIS A 21 -5.44 3.59 4.72
C HIS A 21 -5.74 3.22 6.18
N TRP A 22 -6.27 4.15 6.98
CA TRP A 22 -6.71 3.86 8.35
C TRP A 22 -7.90 2.92 8.41
N TYR A 23 -8.86 3.07 7.50
CA TYR A 23 -10.03 2.19 7.45
C TYR A 23 -9.61 0.73 7.18
N GLY A 24 -8.80 0.50 6.15
CA GLY A 24 -8.27 -0.83 5.86
C GLY A 24 -7.41 -1.40 7.00
N LEU A 25 -6.67 -0.54 7.71
CA LEU A 25 -5.90 -1.01 8.87
C LEU A 25 -6.76 -1.42 10.07
N ARG A 26 -7.98 -0.88 10.22
CA ARG A 26 -8.92 -1.31 11.27
C ARG A 26 -9.34 -2.76 11.10
N GLU A 27 -9.40 -3.27 9.87
CA GLU A 27 -9.73 -4.68 9.60
C GLU A 27 -8.58 -5.64 9.99
N HIS A 28 -7.34 -5.13 10.09
CA HIS A 28 -6.16 -5.91 10.46
C HIS A 28 -5.73 -5.75 11.93
N LEU A 29 -6.53 -5.04 12.73
CA LEU A 29 -6.12 -4.41 13.98
C LEU A 29 -6.39 -5.25 15.25
N SER A 30 -5.77 -6.43 15.35
CA SER A 30 -5.59 -7.13 16.64
C SER A 30 -4.18 -6.93 17.26
N THR A 31 -3.29 -6.16 16.62
CA THR A 31 -1.87 -6.09 17.02
C THR A 31 -1.52 -4.79 17.77
N PRO A 32 -1.01 -4.84 19.02
CA PRO A 32 -0.72 -3.67 19.86
C PRO A 32 0.35 -2.72 19.30
N ARG A 33 1.19 -3.19 18.38
CA ARG A 33 2.24 -2.41 17.72
C ARG A 33 1.71 -1.19 16.96
N TYR A 34 0.50 -1.27 16.40
CA TYR A 34 -0.07 -0.17 15.60
C TYR A 34 -0.64 0.97 16.46
N LYS A 35 -1.17 0.66 17.65
CA LYS A 35 -1.59 1.68 18.62
C LYS A 35 -0.43 2.59 19.05
N GLN A 36 0.81 2.10 19.00
CA GLN A 36 2.00 2.91 19.27
C GLN A 36 2.38 3.79 18.08
N VAL A 37 2.21 3.31 16.84
CA VAL A 37 2.53 4.08 15.62
C VAL A 37 1.60 5.27 15.43
N ILE A 38 0.29 5.11 15.63
CA ILE A 38 -0.67 6.24 15.54
C ILE A 38 -0.38 7.33 16.59
N LYS A 39 0.20 6.95 17.74
CA LYS A 39 0.61 7.89 18.79
C LYS A 39 1.96 8.57 18.52
N SER A 40 2.68 8.16 17.48
CA SER A 40 4.01 8.69 17.17
C SER A 40 3.91 10.02 16.43
N ALA A 41 4.57 11.07 16.95
CA ALA A 41 4.61 12.38 16.30
C ALA A 41 5.27 12.32 14.90
N SER A 42 6.27 11.44 14.72
CA SER A 42 6.94 11.24 13.43
C SER A 42 5.98 10.80 12.33
N TYR A 43 4.99 9.96 12.65
CA TYR A 43 3.98 9.50 11.72
C TYR A 43 3.14 10.69 11.19
N TRP A 44 2.67 11.55 12.10
CA TRP A 44 1.87 12.72 11.74
C TRP A 44 2.65 13.78 10.97
N ILE A 45 3.95 13.93 11.24
CA ILE A 45 4.81 14.83 10.47
C ILE A 45 4.90 14.35 9.01
N VAL A 46 5.15 13.06 8.80
CA VAL A 46 5.23 12.50 7.44
C VAL A 46 3.88 12.60 6.75
N THR A 47 2.79 12.19 7.40
CA THR A 47 1.44 12.31 6.84
C THR A 47 1.09 13.75 6.47
N GLY A 48 1.38 14.72 7.34
CA GLY A 48 1.15 16.14 7.07
C GLY A 48 1.98 16.64 5.87
N LEU A 49 3.26 16.24 5.80
CA LEU A 49 4.13 16.56 4.68
C LEU A 49 3.62 15.97 3.36
N MET A 50 3.08 14.76 3.39
CA MET A 50 2.51 14.12 2.20
C MET A 50 1.24 14.83 1.72
N ILE A 51 0.35 15.22 2.64
CA ILE A 51 -0.89 15.93 2.30
C ILE A 51 -0.60 17.33 1.73
N VAL A 52 0.29 18.08 2.38
CA VAL A 52 0.66 19.42 1.92
C VAL A 52 1.47 19.33 0.63
N GLY A 53 2.45 18.41 0.59
CA GLY A 53 3.29 18.16 -0.57
C GLY A 53 2.50 17.71 -1.80
N SER A 54 1.48 16.87 -1.62
CA SER A 54 0.61 16.45 -2.73
C SER A 54 -0.23 17.60 -3.27
N GLY A 55 -0.77 18.46 -2.41
CA GLY A 55 -1.51 19.65 -2.85
C GLY A 55 -0.64 20.60 -3.69
N VAL A 56 0.59 20.87 -3.22
CA VAL A 56 1.56 21.69 -3.95
C VAL A 56 1.99 21.03 -5.26
N ALA A 57 2.25 19.72 -5.25
CA ALA A 57 2.65 18.98 -6.44
C ALA A 57 1.54 18.96 -7.50
N VAL A 58 0.28 18.77 -7.11
CA VAL A 58 -0.88 18.85 -8.02
C VAL A 58 -1.01 20.26 -8.61
N TRP A 59 -0.81 21.30 -7.80
CA TRP A 59 -0.82 22.67 -8.29
C TRP A 59 0.31 22.93 -9.29
N LEU A 60 1.55 22.51 -9.00
CA LEU A 60 2.67 22.64 -9.92
C LEU A 60 2.46 21.85 -11.22
N TRP A 61 1.85 20.67 -11.13
CA TRP A 61 1.60 19.81 -12.28
C TRP A 61 0.58 20.40 -13.25
N PHE A 62 -0.42 21.11 -12.74
CA PHE A 62 -1.49 21.72 -13.53
C PHE A 62 -1.43 23.25 -13.49
N ALA A 63 -0.25 23.83 -13.24
CA ALA A 63 -0.08 25.28 -13.19
C ALA A 63 -0.27 25.93 -14.56
N ASP A 64 0.00 25.19 -15.64
CA ASP A 64 -0.05 25.66 -17.03
C ASP A 64 -1.20 25.02 -17.84
N GLU A 65 -1.78 23.92 -17.35
CA GLU A 65 -3.00 23.34 -17.88
C GLU A 65 -4.23 24.18 -17.48
N GLY A 66 -5.11 24.44 -18.46
CA GLY A 66 -6.33 25.25 -18.30
C GLY A 66 -7.40 24.67 -17.37
N ASP A 67 -8.68 24.85 -17.70
CA ASP A 67 -9.80 24.48 -16.81
C ASP A 67 -9.96 22.96 -16.70
N ILE A 68 -9.18 22.35 -15.81
CA ILE A 68 -9.25 20.93 -15.49
C ILE A 68 -10.33 20.69 -14.44
N PRO A 69 -11.19 19.67 -14.63
CA PRO A 69 -12.27 19.40 -13.69
C PRO A 69 -11.72 18.95 -12.33
N ALA A 70 -12.35 19.48 -11.26
CA ALA A 70 -11.95 19.28 -9.86
C ALA A 70 -11.64 17.82 -9.47
N ARG A 71 -12.36 16.85 -10.06
CA ARG A 71 -12.14 15.41 -9.86
C ARG A 71 -10.71 14.95 -10.17
N GLN A 72 -10.05 15.54 -11.17
CA GLN A 72 -8.72 15.11 -11.59
C GLN A 72 -7.66 15.53 -10.57
N TYR A 73 -7.75 16.75 -10.02
CA TYR A 73 -6.88 17.21 -8.93
C TYR A 73 -7.01 16.31 -7.71
N LEU A 74 -8.24 15.88 -7.38
CA LEU A 74 -8.51 14.99 -6.25
C LEU A 74 -7.90 13.60 -6.47
N VAL A 75 -8.06 13.01 -7.66
CA VAL A 75 -7.50 11.70 -8.00
C VAL A 75 -5.97 11.75 -8.01
N LEU A 76 -5.36 12.78 -8.61
CA LEU A 76 -3.90 12.91 -8.63
C LEU A 76 -3.35 13.13 -7.21
N GLY A 77 -4.02 13.96 -6.41
CA GLY A 77 -3.70 14.17 -5.01
C GLY A 77 -3.76 12.88 -4.18
N ALA A 78 -4.74 12.01 -4.43
CA ALA A 78 -4.84 10.69 -3.80
C ALA A 78 -3.79 9.69 -4.29
N ALA A 79 -3.35 9.80 -5.55
CA ALA A 79 -2.38 8.89 -6.15
C ALA A 79 -0.94 9.14 -5.65
N LEU A 80 -0.56 10.40 -5.43
CA LEU A 80 0.80 10.79 -5.06
C LEU A 80 1.33 10.05 -3.82
N PRO A 81 0.58 9.95 -2.70
CA PRO A 81 1.07 9.22 -1.55
C PRO A 81 1.18 7.71 -1.78
N LEU A 82 0.30 7.12 -2.60
CA LEU A 82 0.36 5.70 -2.94
C LEU A 82 1.63 5.39 -3.72
N ILE A 83 1.94 6.22 -4.73
CA ILE A 83 3.14 6.09 -5.54
C ILE A 83 4.38 6.26 -4.65
N PHE A 84 4.40 7.28 -3.79
CA PHE A 84 5.51 7.50 -2.87
C PHE A 84 5.73 6.32 -1.91
N LYS A 85 4.66 5.80 -1.29
CA LYS A 85 4.74 4.61 -0.42
C LYS A 85 5.35 3.43 -1.17
N LYS A 86 4.94 3.19 -2.42
CA LYS A 86 5.51 2.12 -3.26
C LYS A 86 6.96 2.37 -3.65
N ALA A 87 7.33 3.59 -3.96
CA ALA A 87 8.72 3.95 -4.24
C ALA A 87 9.61 3.71 -3.02
N VAL A 88 9.14 4.10 -1.83
CA VAL A 88 9.85 3.83 -0.56
C VAL A 88 9.95 2.34 -0.30
N ASP A 89 8.88 1.56 -0.50
CA ASP A 89 8.91 0.10 -0.35
C ASP A 89 9.98 -0.56 -1.25
N VAL A 90 10.15 -0.06 -2.47
CA VAL A 90 11.19 -0.54 -3.41
C VAL A 90 12.59 -0.17 -2.92
N VAL A 91 12.80 1.07 -2.46
CA VAL A 91 14.11 1.59 -2.05
C VAL A 91 14.58 0.99 -0.72
N VAL A 92 13.69 0.85 0.25
CA VAL A 92 13.99 0.30 1.58
C VAL A 92 14.16 -1.23 1.52
N GLY A 93 13.84 -1.83 0.36
CA GLY A 93 13.69 -3.26 0.20
C GLY A 93 12.38 -3.70 0.83
N ALA A 94 11.52 -4.38 0.06
CA ALA A 94 10.27 -4.89 0.58
C ALA A 94 10.57 -5.72 1.84
N LYS A 95 10.17 -5.22 3.01
CA LYS A 95 10.04 -6.07 4.18
C LYS A 95 9.17 -7.22 3.71
N PRO A 96 9.66 -8.48 3.71
CA PRO A 96 8.90 -9.58 3.13
C PRO A 96 7.53 -9.55 3.78
N ALA A 97 6.53 -9.18 2.98
CA ALA A 97 5.15 -9.36 3.35
C ALA A 97 5.07 -10.83 3.72
N ASP A 98 4.63 -11.08 4.94
CA ASP A 98 4.55 -12.39 5.54
C ASP A 98 3.61 -13.24 4.65
N MET A 99 4.15 -13.83 3.59
CA MET A 99 3.54 -14.85 2.73
C MET A 99 3.39 -16.17 3.52
N SER A 100 3.31 -16.10 4.84
CA SER A 100 3.06 -17.23 5.74
C SER A 100 1.59 -17.60 5.83
N ARG A 101 0.67 -16.86 5.20
CA ARG A 101 -0.77 -17.23 5.16
C ARG A 101 -1.21 -18.06 3.95
N GLN A 102 -0.31 -18.43 3.05
CA GLN A 102 -0.67 -19.33 1.95
C GLN A 102 0.48 -20.23 1.49
N ALA A 103 1.26 -20.75 2.44
CA ALA A 103 2.03 -21.96 2.21
C ALA A 103 1.29 -23.11 2.89
N GLY A 104 0.43 -23.80 2.14
CA GLY A 104 0.07 -25.18 2.48
C GLY A 104 1.35 -25.99 2.76
N PRO A 105 1.26 -27.07 3.56
CA PRO A 105 2.43 -27.81 4.02
C PRO A 105 3.34 -28.08 2.83
N ARG A 106 4.58 -27.57 2.90
CA ARG A 106 5.62 -27.75 1.86
C ARG A 106 5.78 -29.25 1.57
N SER A 107 4.99 -29.75 0.62
CA SER A 107 5.21 -31.03 -0.02
C SER A 107 6.47 -30.85 -0.85
N THR A 108 7.60 -31.19 -0.23
CA THR A 108 8.88 -31.23 -0.91
C THR A 108 8.68 -32.11 -2.14
N LEU A 109 9.03 -31.62 -3.34
CA LEU A 109 8.90 -32.39 -4.59
C LEU A 109 9.61 -33.75 -4.50
N GLY A 110 10.64 -33.86 -3.66
CA GLY A 110 11.30 -35.12 -3.31
C GLY A 110 10.41 -36.17 -2.62
N ALA A 111 9.28 -35.79 -2.02
CA ALA A 111 8.31 -36.72 -1.47
C ALA A 111 7.47 -37.43 -2.56
N TYR A 112 7.20 -36.74 -3.69
CA TYR A 112 6.52 -37.34 -4.84
C TYR A 112 7.37 -38.44 -5.51
N PHE A 113 8.68 -38.21 -5.64
CA PHE A 113 9.58 -39.19 -6.26
C PHE A 113 10.02 -40.32 -5.31
N ARG A 114 9.83 -40.15 -3.99
CA ARG A 114 10.18 -41.19 -2.99
C ARG A 114 9.05 -42.21 -2.78
N GLY A 115 7.80 -41.89 -3.16
CA GLY A 115 6.65 -42.78 -2.99
C GLY A 115 6.42 -43.80 -4.11
N GLY A 116 7.24 -43.82 -5.16
CA GLY A 116 6.97 -44.57 -6.39
C GLY A 116 7.82 -45.82 -6.65
N VAL A 117 8.70 -46.24 -5.72
CA VAL A 117 9.69 -47.30 -5.99
C VAL A 117 9.55 -48.51 -5.05
N GLY A 118 8.33 -49.01 -4.79
CA GLY A 118 8.28 -50.22 -3.95
C GLY A 118 6.97 -50.92 -3.63
N LEU A 119 5.86 -50.75 -4.37
CA LEU A 119 4.63 -51.52 -4.09
C LEU A 119 3.91 -51.92 -5.39
N GLY A 120 4.54 -52.81 -6.17
CA GLY A 120 3.98 -53.32 -7.43
C GLY A 120 4.13 -54.82 -7.65
N GLU A 121 4.49 -55.61 -6.63
CA GLU A 121 4.82 -57.03 -6.82
C GLU A 121 4.15 -58.05 -5.87
N GLU A 122 3.06 -57.70 -5.18
CA GLU A 122 2.38 -58.67 -4.28
C GLU A 122 0.85 -58.68 -4.36
N ARG A 123 0.26 -58.53 -5.55
CA ARG A 123 -1.21 -58.71 -5.71
C ARG A 123 -1.65 -59.47 -6.95
N LEU A 124 -0.94 -60.54 -7.32
CA LEU A 124 -1.48 -61.57 -8.22
C LEU A 124 -0.99 -62.96 -7.76
N ALA A 125 -1.68 -63.52 -6.77
CA ALA A 125 -1.79 -64.95 -6.50
C ALA A 125 -3.13 -65.21 -5.81
#